data_AF-A0A2N1TQT9-F1
#
_entry.id   AF-A0A2N1TQT9-F1
#
_cell.length_a   1.000
_cell.length_b   1.000
_cell.length_c   1.000
_cell.angle_alpha   90.00
_cell.angle_beta   90.00
_cell.angle_gamma   90.00
#
_symmetry.space_group_name_H-M   'P 1'
#
loop_
_entity.id
_entity.type
_entity.pdbx_description
1 polymer ?
#
loop_
_entity_poly.entity_id
_entity_poly.type
_entity_poly.pdbx_seq_one_letter_code
_entity_poly.pdbx_strand_id
1 'polypeptide(L)'
;MKNRVLIIIALMVMALTQSAYAYWTWTEGSDGVRIYYPSSGWTWTEGSDGRRVVYPVDGWTWTEGRNKRRVVYPVNDWTWTEDSTGRRLVYPTSGWSWTEGRDGERVIYPTSGWTWTEGRDGHRITYPNSGWTWREDPSGRRVAYQISGDPYLRAEDLLYNLLVARIPITKELHPFSYLLIEQMGIEYPGGIYDYELRRAHTMLNMNDFYGARDQFRKIAQTGSTDEVRRDAAYYIGYCSAQLQDYWQAISEFSDFLIQYDVNYNTRLIPEALYTTGILHEYIGRNSDAASYYRKCISRFAHTQMAVQSQERLNALGRTYRHFADAGSGATPPSDNDHAAARRNPLFNKKPNSAQIARVCQFIYAVDRMSDVKDALSKLTPADRQLLTVKNYLKILSEKQQFEGLHQQNEN
;
A
#
# COMPACT_ATOMS: atom_id res chain seq x y z
N MET A 1 36.87 9.32 40.22
CA MET A 1 36.69 7.94 39.71
C MET A 1 35.30 7.37 39.95
N LYS A 2 34.73 7.45 41.18
CA LYS A 2 33.38 6.94 41.50
C LYS A 2 32.25 7.45 40.59
N ASN A 3 32.24 8.75 40.22
CA ASN A 3 31.20 9.30 39.32
C ASN A 3 31.30 8.83 37.87
N ARG A 4 32.50 8.49 37.37
CA ARG A 4 32.67 7.94 36.00
C ARG A 4 32.21 6.48 35.93
N VAL A 5 32.45 5.71 36.99
CA VAL A 5 31.99 4.32 37.10
C VAL A 5 30.46 4.26 37.23
N LEU A 6 29.83 5.17 37.99
CA LEU A 6 28.36 5.27 38.05
C LEU A 6 27.73 5.66 36.71
N ILE A 7 28.35 6.56 35.94
CA ILE A 7 27.87 6.95 34.60
C ILE A 7 28.04 5.79 33.61
N ILE A 8 29.15 5.04 33.68
CA ILE A 8 29.36 3.86 32.82
C ILE A 8 28.39 2.72 33.20
N ILE A 9 28.12 2.51 34.48
CA ILE A 9 27.12 1.53 34.93
C ILE A 9 25.71 2.00 34.54
N ALA A 10 25.39 3.29 34.64
CA ALA A 10 24.09 3.81 34.19
C ALA A 10 23.93 3.76 32.66
N LEU A 11 25.00 3.97 31.88
CA LEU A 11 25.02 3.82 30.42
C LEU A 11 24.98 2.34 30.00
N MET A 12 25.66 1.45 30.71
CA MET A 12 25.56 0.01 30.51
C MET A 12 24.19 -0.52 30.92
N VAL A 13 23.59 -0.03 32.01
CA VAL A 13 22.22 -0.37 32.41
C VAL A 13 21.21 0.23 31.42
N MET A 14 21.41 1.44 30.88
CA MET A 14 20.57 1.97 29.80
C MET A 14 20.72 1.17 28.48
N ALA A 15 21.94 0.74 28.15
CA ALA A 15 22.22 -0.12 26.99
C ALA A 15 21.75 -1.58 27.21
N LEU A 16 21.68 -2.04 28.45
CA LEU A 16 21.15 -3.36 28.83
C LEU A 16 19.64 -3.34 29.04
N THR A 17 19.03 -2.19 29.33
CA THR A 17 17.56 -1.99 29.26
C THR A 17 17.05 -1.77 27.84
N GLN A 18 17.94 -1.70 26.84
CA GLN A 18 17.59 -1.90 25.42
C GLN A 18 17.41 -3.37 25.06
N SER A 19 17.39 -4.30 26.03
CA SER A 19 16.94 -5.66 25.79
C SER A 19 15.43 -5.67 25.50
N ALA A 20 15.09 -6.08 24.26
CA ALA A 20 13.76 -6.45 23.75
C ALA A 20 12.98 -5.44 22.89
N TYR A 21 13.65 -4.58 22.11
CA TYR A 21 13.01 -3.95 20.96
C TYR A 21 13.63 -4.47 19.67
N ALA A 22 12.87 -5.27 18.91
CA ALA A 22 13.28 -5.71 17.58
C ALA A 22 13.52 -4.47 16.70
N TYR A 23 14.76 -4.24 16.27
CA TYR A 23 15.02 -3.26 15.22
C TYR A 23 14.24 -3.72 13.98
N TRP A 24 13.43 -2.84 13.41
CA TRP A 24 12.68 -3.14 12.18
C TRP A 24 13.61 -3.00 10.97
N THR A 25 13.44 -3.86 9.98
CA THR A 25 14.07 -3.78 8.66
C THR A 25 13.01 -3.93 7.58
N TRP A 26 13.41 -3.86 6.31
CA TRP A 26 12.51 -4.03 5.18
C TRP A 26 13.17 -4.77 4.03
N THR A 27 12.31 -5.26 3.14
CA THR A 27 12.68 -5.91 1.89
C THR A 27 11.77 -5.38 0.79
N GLU A 28 12.27 -5.25 -0.44
CA GLU A 28 11.52 -4.76 -1.60
C GLU A 28 11.67 -5.77 -2.73
N GLY A 29 10.55 -6.30 -3.19
CA GLY A 29 10.53 -7.18 -4.35
C GLY A 29 10.89 -6.45 -5.65
N SER A 30 11.18 -7.19 -6.72
CA SER A 30 11.32 -6.59 -8.06
C SER A 30 10.02 -5.95 -8.58
N ASP A 31 8.88 -6.25 -7.94
CA ASP A 31 7.61 -5.56 -8.15
C ASP A 31 7.55 -4.17 -7.48
N GLY A 32 8.55 -3.82 -6.69
CA GLY A 32 8.67 -2.55 -5.98
C GLY A 32 7.92 -2.50 -4.65
N VAL A 33 7.28 -3.60 -4.21
CA VAL A 33 6.50 -3.57 -2.97
C VAL A 33 7.35 -3.92 -1.77
N ARG A 34 7.27 -3.06 -0.75
CA ARG A 34 8.00 -3.21 0.51
C ARG A 34 7.24 -3.93 1.58
N ILE A 35 7.97 -4.75 2.33
CA ILE A 35 7.48 -5.43 3.51
C ILE A 35 8.44 -5.16 4.66
N TYR A 36 7.90 -4.67 5.77
CA TYR A 36 8.63 -4.38 7.00
C TYR A 36 8.53 -5.56 7.96
N TYR A 37 9.64 -5.93 8.58
CA TYR A 37 9.72 -7.10 9.46
C TYR A 37 10.88 -6.95 10.47
N PRO A 38 10.91 -7.74 11.54
CA PRO A 38 12.03 -7.73 12.49
C PRO A 38 13.38 -8.03 11.83
N SER A 39 14.41 -7.27 12.19
CA SER A 39 15.77 -7.46 11.67
C SER A 39 16.47 -8.73 12.18
N SER A 40 15.99 -9.31 13.27
CA SER A 40 16.53 -10.53 13.87
C SER A 40 15.48 -11.64 13.87
N GLY A 41 15.89 -12.87 13.51
CA GLY A 41 15.04 -14.07 13.59
C GLY A 41 14.03 -14.20 12.45
N TRP A 42 14.10 -13.34 11.43
CA TRP A 42 13.23 -13.35 10.26
C TRP A 42 14.03 -13.32 8.98
N THR A 43 13.43 -13.84 7.92
CA THR A 43 14.00 -13.86 6.57
C THR A 43 12.94 -13.48 5.54
N TRP A 44 13.36 -13.34 4.30
CA TRP A 44 12.48 -13.07 3.17
C TRP A 44 12.86 -13.91 1.96
N THR A 45 11.90 -14.02 1.05
CA THR A 45 12.07 -14.74 -0.20
C THR A 45 11.23 -14.05 -1.28
N GLU A 46 11.67 -14.08 -2.54
CA GLU A 46 11.00 -13.39 -3.64
C GLU A 46 10.35 -14.37 -4.60
N GLY A 47 9.03 -14.24 -4.81
CA GLY A 47 8.31 -14.99 -5.82
C GLY A 47 8.77 -14.63 -7.23
N SER A 48 8.55 -15.53 -8.19
CA SER A 48 8.83 -15.23 -9.60
C SER A 48 7.91 -14.13 -10.17
N ASP A 49 6.87 -13.72 -9.43
CA ASP A 49 6.04 -12.54 -9.68
C ASP A 49 6.72 -11.22 -9.24
N GLY A 50 7.89 -11.32 -8.61
CA GLY A 50 8.65 -10.23 -8.06
C GLY A 50 8.22 -9.82 -6.66
N ARG A 51 7.10 -10.33 -6.13
CA ARG A 51 6.63 -9.97 -4.78
C ARG A 51 7.35 -10.79 -3.72
N ARG A 52 7.90 -10.11 -2.73
CA ARG A 52 8.50 -10.77 -1.57
C ARG A 52 7.47 -11.26 -0.56
N VAL A 53 7.88 -12.23 0.24
CA VAL A 53 7.24 -12.58 1.51
C VAL A 53 8.30 -12.67 2.61
N VAL A 54 7.92 -12.34 3.83
CA VAL A 54 8.76 -12.33 5.04
C VAL A 54 8.17 -13.26 6.09
N TYR A 55 9.01 -14.00 6.78
CA TYR A 55 8.57 -14.98 7.78
C TYR A 55 9.68 -15.27 8.80
N PRO A 56 9.35 -15.72 10.01
CA PRO A 56 10.33 -16.18 11.00
C PRO A 56 11.19 -17.29 10.41
N VAL A 57 12.49 -17.30 10.72
CA VAL A 57 13.37 -18.38 10.26
C VAL A 57 12.98 -19.71 10.91
N ASP A 58 12.56 -19.66 12.17
CA ASP A 58 12.21 -20.84 12.94
C ASP A 58 10.73 -21.17 12.82
N GLY A 59 10.44 -22.40 12.35
CA GLY A 59 9.09 -22.96 12.34
C GLY A 59 8.19 -22.51 11.18
N TRP A 60 8.70 -21.73 10.23
CA TRP A 60 7.96 -21.27 9.05
C TRP A 60 8.71 -21.59 7.76
N THR A 61 7.95 -21.77 6.69
CA THR A 61 8.46 -22.03 5.35
C THR A 61 7.58 -21.34 4.30
N TRP A 62 7.90 -21.52 3.02
CA TRP A 62 7.19 -20.91 1.90
C TRP A 62 7.00 -21.90 0.75
N THR A 63 6.10 -21.54 -0.16
CA THR A 63 5.75 -22.33 -1.33
C THR A 63 5.33 -21.39 -2.47
N GLU A 64 5.66 -21.69 -3.73
CA GLU A 64 5.38 -20.83 -4.90
C GLU A 64 4.41 -21.50 -5.88
N GLY A 65 3.23 -20.91 -6.07
CA GLY A 65 2.24 -21.42 -7.04
C GLY A 65 2.65 -21.20 -8.50
N ARG A 66 1.97 -21.85 -9.44
CA ARG A 66 2.14 -21.59 -10.89
C ARG A 66 1.81 -20.15 -11.26
N ASN A 67 1.02 -19.45 -10.46
CA ASN A 67 0.80 -18.01 -10.57
C ASN A 67 2.02 -17.17 -10.16
N LYS A 68 3.14 -17.83 -9.80
CA LYS A 68 4.43 -17.24 -9.38
C LYS A 68 4.41 -16.55 -8.02
N ARG A 69 3.26 -16.53 -7.34
CA ARG A 69 3.09 -15.95 -6.02
C ARG A 69 3.59 -16.92 -4.96
N ARG A 70 4.44 -16.41 -4.05
CA ARG A 70 4.81 -17.12 -2.82
C ARG A 70 3.81 -16.86 -1.71
N VAL A 71 3.51 -17.91 -0.95
CA VAL A 71 2.81 -17.85 0.34
C VAL A 71 3.66 -18.52 1.41
N VAL A 72 3.56 -18.04 2.66
CA VAL A 72 4.27 -18.60 3.82
C VAL A 72 3.33 -19.49 4.62
N TYR A 73 3.86 -20.41 5.44
CA TYR A 73 3.06 -21.21 6.37
C TYR A 73 3.95 -21.87 7.42
N PRO A 74 3.39 -22.24 8.60
CA PRO A 74 4.11 -23.03 9.59
C PRO A 74 4.58 -24.37 9.01
N VAL A 75 5.74 -24.87 9.45
CA VAL A 75 6.27 -26.17 8.98
C VAL A 75 5.47 -27.35 9.56
N ASN A 76 5.07 -27.23 10.82
CA ASN A 76 4.39 -28.30 11.54
C ASN A 76 2.87 -28.14 11.44
N ASP A 77 2.16 -29.24 11.18
CA ASP A 77 0.68 -29.32 11.12
C ASP A 77 -0.01 -28.45 10.07
N TRP A 78 0.74 -27.98 9.07
CA TRP A 78 0.24 -27.17 7.96
C TRP A 78 0.74 -27.72 6.63
N THR A 79 -0.09 -27.60 5.61
CA THR A 79 0.22 -28.01 4.23
C THR A 79 -0.40 -27.01 3.27
N TRP A 80 -0.21 -27.24 1.97
CA TRP A 80 -0.76 -26.41 0.92
C TRP A 80 -1.41 -27.23 -0.19
N THR A 81 -2.29 -26.58 -0.93
CA THR A 81 -2.98 -27.10 -2.11
C THR A 81 -2.90 -26.04 -3.20
N GLU A 82 -2.86 -26.44 -4.48
CA GLU A 82 -2.76 -25.51 -5.60
C GLU A 82 -3.92 -25.68 -6.56
N ASP A 83 -4.72 -24.62 -6.72
CA ASP A 83 -5.89 -24.63 -7.58
C ASP A 83 -5.54 -24.54 -9.08
N SER A 84 -6.55 -24.67 -9.94
CA SER A 84 -6.35 -24.63 -11.39
C SER A 84 -5.90 -23.26 -11.89
N THR A 85 -6.15 -22.19 -11.14
CA THR A 85 -5.62 -20.83 -11.43
C THR A 85 -4.14 -20.69 -11.10
N GLY A 86 -3.55 -21.71 -10.45
CA GLY A 86 -2.16 -21.72 -10.02
C GLY A 86 -1.93 -21.03 -8.67
N ARG A 87 -2.99 -20.70 -7.94
CA ARG A 87 -2.91 -20.09 -6.61
C ARG A 87 -2.74 -21.18 -5.55
N ARG A 88 -1.81 -20.97 -4.61
CA ARG A 88 -1.63 -21.85 -3.45
C ARG A 88 -2.43 -21.36 -2.26
N LEU A 89 -3.18 -22.27 -1.63
CA LEU A 89 -3.86 -22.07 -0.35
C LEU A 89 -3.19 -22.95 0.70
N VAL A 90 -2.93 -22.39 1.88
CA VAL A 90 -2.36 -23.11 3.01
C VAL A 90 -3.45 -23.43 4.03
N TYR A 91 -3.40 -24.61 4.63
CA TYR A 91 -4.40 -25.09 5.58
C TYR A 91 -3.80 -26.11 6.55
N PRO A 92 -4.38 -26.29 7.75
CA PRO A 92 -3.91 -27.30 8.69
C PRO A 92 -4.01 -28.71 8.10
N THR A 93 -3.07 -29.60 8.41
CA THR A 93 -3.10 -30.99 7.89
C THR A 93 -4.20 -31.83 8.54
N SER A 94 -4.43 -31.63 9.84
CA SER A 94 -5.39 -32.43 10.62
C SER A 94 -6.74 -31.75 10.72
N GLY A 95 -7.80 -32.45 10.28
CA GLY A 95 -9.18 -32.00 10.42
C GLY A 95 -9.64 -30.96 9.40
N TRP A 96 -8.89 -30.76 8.31
CA TRP A 96 -9.21 -29.83 7.23
C TRP A 96 -9.07 -30.50 5.87
N SER A 97 -9.85 -30.02 4.91
CA SER A 97 -9.81 -30.44 3.53
C SER A 97 -10.03 -29.25 2.60
N TRP A 98 -9.98 -29.50 1.30
CA TRP A 98 -10.25 -28.51 0.26
C TRP A 98 -11.17 -29.09 -0.80
N THR A 99 -11.76 -28.19 -1.59
CA THR A 99 -12.65 -28.53 -2.70
C THR A 99 -12.45 -27.49 -3.81
N GLU A 100 -12.55 -27.88 -5.08
CA GLU A 100 -12.30 -27.00 -6.23
C GLU A 100 -13.56 -26.83 -7.08
N GLY A 101 -13.99 -25.58 -7.29
CA GLY A 101 -15.13 -25.26 -8.12
C GLY A 101 -14.87 -25.47 -9.61
N ARG A 102 -15.93 -25.41 -10.43
CA ARG A 102 -15.80 -25.37 -11.90
C ARG A 102 -15.11 -24.10 -12.40
N ASP A 103 -15.07 -23.06 -11.57
CA ASP A 103 -14.28 -21.84 -11.81
C ASP A 103 -12.77 -22.06 -11.66
N GLY A 104 -12.35 -23.24 -11.17
CA GLY A 104 -10.96 -23.58 -10.95
C GLY A 104 -10.38 -23.03 -9.65
N GLU A 105 -11.17 -22.38 -8.81
CA GLU A 105 -10.74 -21.86 -7.51
C GLU A 105 -10.97 -22.90 -6.40
N ARG A 106 -9.98 -23.09 -5.52
CA ARG A 106 -10.12 -23.91 -4.31
C ARG A 106 -10.60 -23.09 -3.12
N VAL A 107 -11.40 -23.75 -2.28
CA VAL A 107 -11.72 -23.31 -0.92
C VAL A 107 -11.37 -24.40 0.09
N ILE A 108 -10.96 -23.99 1.30
CA ILE A 108 -10.56 -24.86 2.41
C ILE A 108 -11.62 -24.85 3.50
N TYR A 109 -11.82 -25.97 4.20
CA TYR A 109 -12.82 -26.09 5.26
C TYR A 109 -12.48 -27.19 6.26
N PRO A 110 -12.94 -27.08 7.53
CA PRO A 110 -12.86 -28.17 8.49
C PRO A 110 -13.63 -29.39 7.98
N THR A 111 -13.13 -30.60 8.20
CA THR A 111 -13.85 -31.81 7.78
C THR A 111 -15.02 -32.16 8.69
N SER A 112 -14.97 -31.71 9.95
CA SER A 112 -16.02 -31.94 10.94
C SER A 112 -16.94 -30.73 11.06
N GLY A 113 -18.25 -30.95 10.90
CA GLY A 113 -19.27 -29.92 11.13
C GLY A 113 -19.42 -28.89 10.01
N TRP A 114 -18.73 -29.05 8.88
CA TRP A 114 -18.79 -28.14 7.74
C TRP A 114 -19.07 -28.88 6.45
N THR A 115 -19.63 -28.14 5.50
CA THR A 115 -19.94 -28.62 4.15
C THR A 115 -19.64 -27.51 3.14
N TRP A 116 -19.82 -27.83 1.85
CA TRP A 116 -19.67 -26.88 0.77
C TRP A 116 -20.80 -26.99 -0.24
N THR A 117 -20.97 -25.97 -1.05
CA THR A 117 -21.93 -25.96 -2.16
C THR A 117 -21.39 -25.14 -3.33
N GLU A 118 -21.83 -25.44 -4.55
CA GLU A 118 -21.31 -24.80 -5.77
C GLU A 118 -22.40 -24.03 -6.52
N GLY A 119 -22.13 -22.75 -6.81
CA GLY A 119 -23.01 -21.89 -7.58
C GLY A 119 -23.10 -22.26 -9.06
N ARG A 120 -24.05 -21.64 -9.77
CA ARG A 120 -24.08 -21.68 -11.25
C ARG A 120 -22.86 -21.03 -11.87
N ASP A 121 -22.26 -20.05 -11.19
CA ASP A 121 -20.99 -19.42 -11.58
C ASP A 121 -19.77 -20.35 -11.44
N GLY A 122 -19.96 -21.55 -10.86
CA GLY A 122 -18.93 -22.55 -10.66
C GLY A 122 -18.16 -22.40 -9.36
N HIS A 123 -18.39 -21.35 -8.58
CA HIS A 123 -17.65 -21.11 -7.35
C HIS A 123 -18.22 -21.91 -6.17
N ARG A 124 -17.32 -22.45 -5.35
CA ARG A 124 -17.68 -23.17 -4.13
C ARG A 124 -17.58 -22.28 -2.90
N ILE A 125 -18.64 -22.27 -2.08
CA ILE A 125 -18.61 -21.69 -0.73
C ILE A 125 -18.62 -22.79 0.31
N THR A 126 -18.13 -22.51 1.52
CA THR A 126 -18.11 -23.44 2.65
C THR A 126 -18.87 -22.85 3.84
N TYR A 127 -19.58 -23.69 4.58
CA TYR A 127 -20.39 -23.26 5.71
C TYR A 127 -20.65 -24.40 6.70
N PRO A 128 -20.98 -24.11 7.98
CA PRO A 128 -21.32 -25.14 8.94
C PRO A 128 -22.54 -25.96 8.50
N ASN A 129 -22.56 -27.26 8.76
CA ASN A 129 -23.66 -28.13 8.34
C ASN A 129 -24.93 -28.02 9.21
N SER A 130 -24.82 -27.37 10.37
CA SER A 130 -25.91 -27.22 11.35
C SER A 130 -26.21 -25.74 11.57
N GLY A 131 -27.48 -25.35 11.42
CA GLY A 131 -27.95 -23.97 11.64
C GLY A 131 -27.66 -22.99 10.49
N TRP A 132 -27.15 -23.46 9.35
CA TRP A 132 -26.82 -22.65 8.18
C TRP A 132 -27.47 -23.18 6.91
N THR A 133 -27.71 -22.29 5.97
CA THR A 133 -28.16 -22.60 4.61
C THR A 133 -27.53 -21.60 3.64
N TRP A 134 -27.88 -21.66 2.36
CA TRP A 134 -27.36 -20.77 1.32
C TRP A 134 -28.47 -20.22 0.43
N ARG A 135 -28.19 -19.09 -0.21
CA ARG A 135 -28.97 -18.53 -1.31
C ARG A 135 -28.06 -18.29 -2.51
N GLU A 136 -28.65 -18.34 -3.70
CA GLU A 136 -27.93 -18.04 -4.95
C GLU A 136 -28.50 -16.77 -5.57
N ASP A 137 -27.62 -15.88 -6.00
CA ASP A 137 -27.99 -14.63 -6.65
C ASP A 137 -28.15 -14.81 -8.19
N PRO A 138 -28.62 -13.77 -8.91
CA PRO A 138 -28.77 -13.83 -10.37
C PRO A 138 -27.46 -14.07 -11.14
N SER A 139 -26.30 -13.72 -10.57
CA SER A 139 -24.98 -14.01 -11.16
C SER A 139 -24.60 -15.49 -11.04
N GLY A 140 -25.34 -16.25 -10.22
CA GLY A 140 -25.08 -17.66 -9.95
C GLY A 140 -24.18 -17.87 -8.73
N ARG A 141 -23.73 -16.80 -8.07
CA ARG A 141 -22.92 -16.88 -6.85
C ARG A 141 -23.78 -17.29 -5.66
N ARG A 142 -23.29 -18.26 -4.88
CA ARG A 142 -23.91 -18.66 -3.61
C ARG A 142 -23.34 -17.87 -2.45
N VAL A 143 -24.18 -17.60 -1.46
CA VAL A 143 -23.81 -16.98 -0.18
C VAL A 143 -24.47 -17.76 0.96
N ALA A 144 -23.68 -18.16 1.96
CA ALA A 144 -24.18 -18.85 3.15
C ALA A 144 -24.72 -17.85 4.18
N TYR A 145 -25.75 -18.25 4.91
CA TYR A 145 -26.32 -17.48 6.01
C TYR A 145 -26.90 -18.40 7.09
N GLN A 146 -26.94 -17.90 8.32
CA GLN A 146 -27.48 -18.63 9.47
C GLN A 146 -29.02 -18.62 9.46
N ILE A 147 -29.65 -19.76 9.74
CA ILE A 147 -31.11 -19.93 9.73
C ILE A 147 -31.79 -19.17 10.88
N SER A 148 -31.16 -19.15 12.07
CA SER A 148 -31.75 -18.60 13.31
C SER A 148 -31.38 -17.14 13.61
N GLY A 149 -30.65 -16.46 12.72
CA GLY A 149 -30.48 -15.01 12.75
C GLY A 149 -29.28 -14.46 13.53
N ASP A 150 -28.23 -14.16 12.77
CA ASP A 150 -27.46 -12.91 12.83
C ASP A 150 -27.11 -12.58 11.37
N PRO A 151 -27.65 -11.50 10.75
CA PRO A 151 -27.35 -11.18 9.37
C PRO A 151 -25.89 -10.73 9.17
N TYR A 152 -25.18 -10.42 10.24
CA TYR A 152 -23.78 -9.99 10.23
C TYR A 152 -22.81 -11.15 10.42
N LEU A 153 -23.26 -12.28 10.97
CA LEU A 153 -22.42 -13.46 11.14
C LEU A 153 -22.29 -14.19 9.81
N ARG A 154 -21.06 -14.24 9.28
CA ARG A 154 -20.77 -14.95 8.03
C ARG A 154 -20.02 -16.25 8.28
N ALA A 155 -20.25 -17.24 7.44
CA ALA A 155 -19.59 -18.55 7.57
C ALA A 155 -18.07 -18.39 7.41
N GLU A 156 -17.69 -17.51 6.52
CA GLU A 156 -16.36 -16.97 6.31
C GLU A 156 -15.66 -16.53 7.61
N ASP A 157 -16.35 -15.80 8.49
CA ASP A 157 -15.79 -15.26 9.73
C ASP A 157 -15.43 -16.40 10.69
N LEU A 158 -16.33 -17.38 10.78
CA LEU A 158 -16.12 -18.59 11.57
C LEU A 158 -14.92 -19.37 11.03
N LEU A 159 -14.84 -19.52 9.70
CA LEU A 159 -13.77 -20.27 9.04
C LEU A 159 -12.41 -19.63 9.32
N TYR A 160 -12.32 -18.31 9.18
CA TYR A 160 -11.10 -17.58 9.46
C TYR A 160 -10.67 -17.70 10.92
N ASN A 161 -11.59 -17.51 11.85
CA ASN A 161 -11.28 -17.61 13.28
C ASN A 161 -10.76 -19.01 13.61
N LEU A 162 -11.32 -20.06 13.00
CA LEU A 162 -10.83 -21.43 13.13
C LEU A 162 -9.43 -21.61 12.53
N LEU A 163 -9.13 -21.02 11.37
CA LEU A 163 -7.80 -21.07 10.77
C LEU A 163 -6.75 -20.34 11.60
N VAL A 164 -7.03 -19.09 11.96
CA VAL A 164 -6.09 -18.24 12.70
C VAL A 164 -5.79 -18.82 14.08
N ALA A 165 -6.78 -19.40 14.75
CA ALA A 165 -6.58 -20.09 16.03
C ALA A 165 -5.62 -21.29 15.95
N ARG A 166 -5.36 -21.82 14.76
CA ARG A 166 -4.42 -22.95 14.53
C ARG A 166 -3.01 -22.48 14.16
N ILE A 167 -2.79 -21.18 13.93
CA ILE A 167 -1.47 -20.66 13.61
C ILE A 167 -0.66 -20.60 14.93
N PRO A 168 0.55 -21.16 14.97
CA PRO A 168 1.41 -21.13 16.16
C PRO A 168 2.04 -19.75 16.36
N ILE A 169 1.23 -18.78 16.79
CA ILE A 169 1.67 -17.42 17.12
C ILE A 169 2.18 -17.39 18.56
N THR A 170 3.50 -17.39 18.74
CA THR A 170 4.11 -17.16 20.06
C THR A 170 3.92 -15.72 20.52
N LYS A 171 4.25 -15.42 21.78
CA LYS A 171 4.15 -14.05 22.32
C LYS A 171 4.98 -13.04 21.51
N GLU A 172 6.13 -13.48 21.01
CA GLU A 172 7.04 -12.70 20.17
C GLU A 172 6.46 -12.43 18.77
N LEU A 173 5.66 -13.38 18.24
CA LEU A 173 5.02 -13.25 16.93
C LEU A 173 3.69 -12.49 16.96
N HIS A 174 3.11 -12.27 18.14
CA HIS A 174 1.81 -11.63 18.28
C HIS A 174 1.68 -10.28 17.55
N PRO A 175 2.68 -9.35 17.63
CA PRO A 175 2.64 -8.09 16.89
C PRO A 175 2.67 -8.24 15.36
N PHE A 176 3.07 -9.41 14.84
CA PHE A 176 3.24 -9.70 13.41
C PHE A 176 2.19 -10.69 12.88
N SER A 177 1.21 -11.05 13.71
CA SER A 177 0.16 -12.01 13.35
C SER A 177 -0.55 -11.63 12.05
N TYR A 178 -0.94 -10.35 11.90
CA TYR A 178 -1.58 -9.85 10.68
C TYR A 178 -0.72 -10.06 9.43
N LEU A 179 0.57 -9.68 9.50
CA LEU A 179 1.52 -9.82 8.41
C LEU A 179 1.71 -11.29 8.01
N LEU A 180 1.74 -12.20 8.97
CA LEU A 180 1.87 -13.63 8.68
C LEU A 180 0.59 -14.17 8.05
N ILE A 181 -0.58 -13.86 8.60
CA ILE A 181 -1.87 -14.28 8.08
C ILE A 181 -2.08 -13.81 6.63
N GLU A 182 -1.78 -12.54 6.34
CA GLU A 182 -1.87 -11.97 5.00
C GLU A 182 -0.99 -12.74 4.00
N GLN A 183 0.26 -13.02 4.39
CA GLN A 183 1.22 -13.70 3.52
C GLN A 183 1.02 -15.22 3.43
N MET A 184 0.22 -15.81 4.33
CA MET A 184 -0.26 -17.18 4.20
C MET A 184 -1.29 -17.32 3.07
N GLY A 185 -1.80 -16.20 2.53
CA GLY A 185 -2.95 -16.23 1.63
C GLY A 185 -4.23 -16.68 2.35
N ILE A 186 -4.24 -16.66 3.69
CA ILE A 186 -5.44 -16.82 4.50
C ILE A 186 -6.08 -15.44 4.54
N GLU A 187 -6.90 -15.21 3.55
CA GLU A 187 -7.62 -13.95 3.44
C GLU A 187 -8.71 -13.95 4.51
N TYR A 188 -8.72 -12.92 5.37
CA TYR A 188 -9.85 -12.71 6.27
C TYR A 188 -11.08 -12.50 5.42
N PRO A 189 -12.06 -13.41 5.43
CA PRO A 189 -13.25 -13.18 4.65
C PRO A 189 -14.26 -12.37 5.50
N GLY A 190 -13.95 -12.15 6.80
CA GLY A 190 -14.80 -11.49 7.80
C GLY A 190 -14.70 -9.99 7.97
N GLY A 191 -13.80 -9.37 7.24
CA GLY A 191 -13.90 -7.98 6.85
C GLY A 191 -13.88 -8.10 5.37
N ILE A 192 -15.05 -8.01 4.74
CA ILE A 192 -15.25 -7.19 3.55
C ILE A 192 -13.92 -6.77 2.89
N TYR A 193 -13.15 -7.69 2.32
CA TYR A 193 -12.06 -7.38 1.39
C TYR A 193 -12.73 -7.59 0.05
N ASP A 194 -13.50 -6.57 -0.29
CA ASP A 194 -14.29 -6.45 -1.50
C ASP A 194 -13.53 -7.13 -2.66
N TYR A 195 -14.19 -8.07 -3.36
CA TYR A 195 -13.66 -8.66 -4.58
C TYR A 195 -13.08 -7.58 -5.51
N GLU A 196 -13.72 -6.40 -5.50
CA GLU A 196 -13.29 -5.24 -6.26
C GLU A 196 -11.95 -4.67 -5.76
N LEU A 197 -11.70 -4.64 -4.44
CA LEU A 197 -10.42 -4.21 -3.86
C LEU A 197 -9.29 -5.17 -4.25
N ARG A 198 -9.54 -6.48 -4.19
CA ARG A 198 -8.56 -7.46 -4.69
C ARG A 198 -8.28 -7.26 -6.17
N ARG A 199 -9.32 -7.09 -6.99
CA ARG A 199 -9.19 -6.84 -8.42
C ARG A 199 -8.37 -5.58 -8.70
N ALA A 200 -8.57 -4.51 -7.94
CA ALA A 200 -7.78 -3.28 -8.04
C ALA A 200 -6.29 -3.51 -7.70
N HIS A 201 -6.01 -4.30 -6.66
CA HIS A 201 -4.64 -4.70 -6.32
C HIS A 201 -4.00 -5.59 -7.39
N THR A 202 -4.76 -6.48 -8.04
CA THR A 202 -4.27 -7.27 -9.16
C THR A 202 -3.88 -6.36 -10.33
N MET A 203 -4.68 -5.33 -10.65
CA MET A 203 -4.35 -4.33 -11.67
C MET A 203 -3.06 -3.58 -11.32
N LEU A 204 -2.87 -3.19 -10.04
CA LEU A 204 -1.61 -2.60 -9.57
C LEU A 204 -0.40 -3.51 -9.84
N ASN A 205 -0.50 -4.78 -9.46
CA ASN A 205 0.58 -5.76 -9.65
C ASN A 205 0.90 -5.99 -11.14
N MET A 206 -0.08 -5.79 -12.03
CA MET A 206 0.10 -5.83 -13.48
C MET A 206 0.65 -4.52 -14.08
N ASN A 207 0.92 -3.50 -13.25
CA ASN A 207 1.28 -2.13 -13.65
C ASN A 207 0.21 -1.39 -14.47
N ASP A 208 -1.05 -1.85 -14.42
CA ASP A 208 -2.19 -1.11 -14.99
C ASP A 208 -2.64 -0.02 -14.00
N PHE A 209 -1.82 1.01 -13.85
CA PHE A 209 -2.08 2.09 -12.89
C PHE A 209 -3.30 2.95 -13.26
N TYR A 210 -3.66 3.02 -14.55
CA TYR A 210 -4.88 3.73 -14.96
C TYR A 210 -6.12 2.95 -14.54
N GLY A 211 -6.21 1.67 -14.90
CA GLY A 211 -7.34 0.80 -14.52
C GLY A 211 -7.44 0.64 -13.00
N ALA A 212 -6.31 0.45 -12.33
CA ALA A 212 -6.26 0.36 -10.87
C ALA A 212 -6.81 1.63 -10.21
N ARG A 213 -6.37 2.82 -10.65
CA ARG A 213 -6.84 4.10 -10.08
C ARG A 213 -8.35 4.28 -10.21
N ASP A 214 -8.89 3.97 -11.38
CA ASP A 214 -10.33 4.13 -11.66
C ASP A 214 -11.14 3.15 -10.80
N GLN A 215 -10.64 1.92 -10.65
CA GLN A 215 -11.25 0.92 -9.79
C GLN A 215 -11.18 1.30 -8.30
N PHE A 216 -10.04 1.78 -7.80
CA PHE A 216 -9.94 2.28 -6.43
C PHE A 216 -10.83 3.49 -6.19
N ARG A 217 -11.03 4.37 -7.17
CA ARG A 217 -11.98 5.49 -7.05
C ARG A 217 -13.40 5.02 -6.86
N LYS A 218 -13.82 3.99 -7.61
CA LYS A 218 -15.11 3.33 -7.41
C LYS A 218 -15.21 2.78 -5.98
N ILE A 219 -14.20 2.05 -5.54
CA ILE A 219 -14.19 1.42 -4.20
C ILE A 219 -14.16 2.45 -3.07
N ALA A 220 -13.44 3.56 -3.22
CA ALA A 220 -13.44 4.64 -2.22
C ALA A 220 -14.83 5.25 -2.03
N GLN A 221 -15.69 5.19 -3.06
CA GLN A 221 -17.07 5.68 -3.02
C GLN A 221 -18.08 4.62 -2.58
N THR A 222 -17.94 3.39 -3.06
CA THR A 222 -18.95 2.33 -2.90
C THR A 222 -18.53 1.20 -1.96
N GLY A 223 -17.28 1.22 -1.49
CA GLY A 223 -16.69 0.17 -0.67
C GLY A 223 -17.49 -0.03 0.60
N SER A 224 -17.57 -1.28 1.05
CA SER A 224 -18.57 -1.71 2.03
C SER A 224 -18.15 -1.45 3.49
N THR A 225 -16.88 -1.12 3.76
CA THR A 225 -16.39 -0.64 5.06
C THR A 225 -15.59 0.64 4.95
N ASP A 226 -15.45 1.36 6.06
CA ASP A 226 -14.54 2.51 6.17
C ASP A 226 -13.09 2.11 5.90
N GLU A 227 -12.66 0.92 6.34
CA GLU A 227 -11.32 0.40 6.05
C GLU A 227 -11.08 0.19 4.56
N VAL A 228 -12.02 -0.42 3.83
CA VAL A 228 -11.91 -0.61 2.38
C VAL A 228 -11.87 0.73 1.65
N ARG A 229 -12.76 1.66 2.03
CA ARG A 229 -12.81 2.98 1.40
C ARG A 229 -11.52 3.76 1.66
N ARG A 230 -10.99 3.68 2.88
CA ARG A 230 -9.71 4.27 3.29
C ARG A 230 -8.54 3.70 2.51
N ASP A 231 -8.41 2.38 2.47
CA ASP A 231 -7.32 1.72 1.77
C ASP A 231 -7.40 2.03 0.26
N ALA A 232 -8.58 1.97 -0.35
CA ALA A 232 -8.77 2.37 -1.73
C ALA A 232 -8.40 3.85 -1.97
N ALA A 233 -8.84 4.77 -1.10
CA ALA A 233 -8.50 6.18 -1.22
C ALA A 233 -6.99 6.44 -1.18
N TYR A 234 -6.25 5.71 -0.34
CA TYR A 234 -4.79 5.75 -0.33
C TYR A 234 -4.20 5.32 -1.69
N TYR A 235 -4.67 4.19 -2.23
CA TYR A 235 -4.13 3.65 -3.48
C TYR A 235 -4.51 4.45 -4.73
N ILE A 236 -5.56 5.28 -4.69
CA ILE A 236 -5.81 6.28 -5.74
C ILE A 236 -4.59 7.20 -5.88
N GLY A 237 -4.14 7.80 -4.78
CA GLY A 237 -2.96 8.67 -4.75
C GLY A 237 -1.69 7.95 -5.17
N TYR A 238 -1.51 6.70 -4.71
CA TYR A 238 -0.38 5.85 -5.11
C TYR A 238 -0.33 5.62 -6.62
N CYS A 239 -1.47 5.31 -7.26
CA CYS A 239 -1.54 5.11 -8.70
C CYS A 239 -1.15 6.38 -9.47
N SER A 240 -1.68 7.54 -9.07
CA SER A 240 -1.31 8.82 -9.68
C SER A 240 0.18 9.12 -9.52
N ALA A 241 0.76 8.74 -8.39
CA ALA A 241 2.20 8.78 -8.15
C ALA A 241 2.98 7.90 -9.14
N GLN A 242 2.56 6.63 -9.36
CA GLN A 242 3.19 5.73 -10.34
C GLN A 242 3.12 6.26 -11.78
N LEU A 243 2.02 6.93 -12.10
CA LEU A 243 1.80 7.60 -13.38
C LEU A 243 2.64 8.88 -13.55
N GLN A 244 3.38 9.28 -12.52
CA GLN A 244 4.12 10.55 -12.45
C GLN A 244 3.21 11.78 -12.60
N ASP A 245 1.93 11.63 -12.28
CA ASP A 245 0.96 12.71 -12.22
C ASP A 245 1.03 13.39 -10.85
N TYR A 246 2.16 14.06 -10.57
CA TYR A 246 2.50 14.49 -9.21
C TYR A 246 1.50 15.47 -8.59
N TRP A 247 0.91 16.38 -9.37
CA TRP A 247 -0.12 17.30 -8.87
C TRP A 247 -1.39 16.57 -8.47
N GLN A 248 -1.83 15.61 -9.30
CA GLN A 248 -2.99 14.78 -8.98
C GLN A 248 -2.72 13.90 -7.75
N ALA A 249 -1.53 13.29 -7.67
CA ALA A 249 -1.13 12.48 -6.53
C ALA A 249 -1.12 13.29 -5.22
N ILE A 250 -0.56 14.51 -5.24
CA ILE A 250 -0.57 15.42 -4.07
C ILE A 250 -2.00 15.75 -3.67
N SER A 251 -2.89 16.05 -4.62
CA SER A 251 -4.30 16.31 -4.33
C SER A 251 -4.96 15.10 -3.66
N GLU A 252 -4.79 13.91 -4.23
CA GLU A 252 -5.42 12.68 -3.75
C GLU A 252 -4.90 12.24 -2.38
N PHE A 253 -3.59 12.37 -2.11
CA PHE A 253 -3.06 12.15 -0.77
C PHE A 253 -3.51 13.22 0.23
N SER A 254 -3.67 14.47 -0.21
CA SER A 254 -4.21 15.53 0.65
C SER A 254 -5.66 15.23 1.04
N ASP A 255 -6.49 14.82 0.08
CA ASP A 255 -7.88 14.40 0.33
C ASP A 255 -7.93 13.20 1.29
N PHE A 256 -7.06 12.21 1.06
CA PHE A 256 -6.92 11.05 1.96
C PHE A 256 -6.55 11.47 3.39
N LEU A 257 -5.57 12.36 3.55
CA LEU A 257 -5.17 12.85 4.87
C LEU A 257 -6.28 13.68 5.52
N ILE A 258 -7.01 14.51 4.77
CA ILE A 258 -8.15 15.27 5.32
C ILE A 258 -9.24 14.32 5.84
N GLN A 259 -9.51 13.24 5.10
CA GLN A 259 -10.62 12.34 5.41
C GLN A 259 -10.28 11.28 6.46
N TYR A 260 -9.05 10.74 6.46
CA TYR A 260 -8.70 9.53 7.19
C TYR A 260 -7.59 9.70 8.22
N ASP A 261 -7.12 10.93 8.47
CA ASP A 261 -6.13 11.23 9.51
C ASP A 261 -6.75 11.26 10.91
N VAL A 262 -7.17 10.07 11.36
CA VAL A 262 -7.77 9.78 12.65
C VAL A 262 -6.85 8.88 13.49
N ASN A 263 -6.94 8.95 14.82
CA ASN A 263 -5.95 8.39 15.75
C ASN A 263 -5.63 6.89 15.60
N TYR A 264 -6.52 6.08 15.03
CA TYR A 264 -6.31 4.64 14.84
C TYR A 264 -5.68 4.27 13.49
N ASN A 265 -5.52 5.22 12.55
CA ASN A 265 -4.91 4.97 11.26
C ASN A 265 -3.38 5.12 11.31
N THR A 266 -2.73 4.20 12.02
CA THR A 266 -1.29 4.26 12.30
C THR A 266 -0.41 3.68 11.20
N ARG A 267 -1.01 3.01 10.20
CA ARG A 267 -0.29 2.39 9.08
C ARG A 267 -0.17 3.32 7.87
N LEU A 268 -1.29 3.83 7.34
CA LEU A 268 -1.32 4.54 6.06
C LEU A 268 -1.00 6.03 6.20
N ILE A 269 -1.32 6.66 7.33
CA ILE A 269 -1.04 8.09 7.55
C ILE A 269 0.45 8.43 7.54
N PRO A 270 1.34 7.75 8.30
CA PRO A 270 2.77 8.06 8.22
C PRO A 270 3.32 7.90 6.80
N GLU A 271 2.83 6.91 6.06
CA GLU A 271 3.21 6.67 4.67
C GLU A 271 2.70 7.81 3.75
N ALA A 272 1.42 8.18 3.84
CA ALA A 272 0.85 9.28 3.06
C ALA A 272 1.52 10.64 3.35
N LEU A 273 1.86 10.92 4.62
CA LEU A 273 2.60 12.14 4.99
C LEU A 273 4.00 12.15 4.36
N TYR A 274 4.75 11.05 4.50
CA TYR A 274 6.08 10.94 3.91
C TYR A 274 6.04 11.02 2.37
N THR A 275 5.10 10.31 1.74
CA THR A 275 4.92 10.28 0.29
C THR A 275 4.59 11.65 -0.27
N THR A 276 3.64 12.34 0.36
CA THR A 276 3.29 13.72 0.00
C THR A 276 4.50 14.64 0.12
N GLY A 277 5.31 14.48 1.17
CA GLY A 277 6.59 15.18 1.29
C GLY A 277 7.51 14.97 0.09
N ILE A 278 7.69 13.73 -0.37
CA ILE A 278 8.54 13.42 -1.53
C ILE A 278 7.96 13.99 -2.82
N LEU A 279 6.64 13.89 -3.01
CA LEU A 279 5.96 14.46 -4.17
C LEU A 279 6.20 15.97 -4.27
N HIS A 280 6.14 16.67 -3.14
CA HIS A 280 6.47 18.09 -3.07
C HIS A 280 7.94 18.38 -3.42
N GLU A 281 8.89 17.53 -2.99
CA GLU A 281 10.29 17.65 -3.44
C GLU A 281 10.43 17.50 -4.95
N TYR A 282 9.74 16.52 -5.57
CA TYR A 282 9.82 16.28 -7.01
C TYR A 282 9.35 17.48 -7.84
N ILE A 283 8.34 18.20 -7.36
CA ILE A 283 7.85 19.43 -8.02
C ILE A 283 8.56 20.70 -7.51
N GLY A 284 9.63 20.57 -6.71
CA GLY A 284 10.45 21.68 -6.23
C GLY A 284 9.87 22.49 -5.07
N ARG A 285 8.76 22.06 -4.45
CA ARG A 285 8.10 22.72 -3.32
C ARG A 285 8.71 22.28 -1.98
N ASN A 286 9.98 22.62 -1.76
CA ASN A 286 10.76 22.15 -0.61
C ASN A 286 10.20 22.60 0.76
N SER A 287 9.55 23.76 0.85
CA SER A 287 8.90 24.23 2.08
C SER A 287 7.75 23.33 2.50
N ASP A 288 6.91 22.95 1.55
CA ASP A 288 5.77 22.07 1.76
C ASP A 288 6.26 20.67 2.12
N ALA A 289 7.25 20.17 1.37
CA ALA A 289 7.90 18.90 1.67
C ALA A 289 8.39 18.84 3.13
N ALA A 290 9.10 19.88 3.58
CA ALA A 290 9.58 19.96 4.95
C ALA A 290 8.45 19.99 5.99
N SER A 291 7.31 20.64 5.68
CA SER A 291 6.14 20.63 6.54
C SER A 291 5.59 19.22 6.75
N TYR A 292 5.41 18.46 5.67
CA TYR A 292 4.91 17.09 5.73
C TYR A 292 5.87 16.14 6.48
N TYR A 293 7.17 16.26 6.24
CA TYR A 293 8.17 15.48 6.98
C TYR A 293 8.15 15.76 8.48
N ARG A 294 8.07 17.04 8.88
CA ARG A 294 7.97 17.39 10.31
C ARG A 294 6.71 16.82 10.94
N LYS A 295 5.56 16.87 10.26
CA LYS A 295 4.31 16.25 10.73
C LYS A 295 4.46 14.74 10.93
N CYS A 296 5.12 14.06 9.98
CA CYS A 296 5.38 12.63 10.08
C CYS A 296 6.26 12.31 11.31
N ILE A 297 7.36 13.03 11.48
CA ILE A 297 8.29 12.85 12.61
C ILE A 297 7.61 13.12 13.95
N SER A 298 6.86 14.22 14.07
CA SER A 298 6.29 14.62 15.36
C SER A 298 5.20 13.66 15.85
N ARG A 299 4.47 13.02 14.93
CA ARG A 299 3.31 12.18 15.25
C ARG A 299 3.62 10.69 15.22
N PHE A 300 4.59 10.29 14.41
CA PHE A 300 4.91 8.89 14.13
C PHE A 300 6.40 8.62 14.33
N ALA A 301 7.00 9.21 15.38
CA ALA A 301 8.44 9.20 15.66
C ALA A 301 9.08 7.80 15.66
N HIS A 302 8.31 6.77 15.98
CA HIS A 302 8.77 5.38 16.03
C HIS A 302 8.64 4.62 14.70
N THR A 303 8.14 5.27 13.64
CA THR A 303 7.97 4.67 12.32
C THR A 303 9.20 4.91 11.44
N GLN A 304 9.45 4.02 10.49
CA GLN A 304 10.50 4.24 9.49
C GLN A 304 10.24 5.50 8.66
N MET A 305 8.98 5.84 8.40
CA MET A 305 8.60 7.04 7.66
C MET A 305 9.07 8.30 8.38
N ALA A 306 9.10 8.32 9.72
CA ALA A 306 9.71 9.40 10.48
C ALA A 306 11.23 9.44 10.32
N VAL A 307 11.91 8.29 10.36
CA VAL A 307 13.37 8.21 10.13
C VAL A 307 13.72 8.73 8.73
N GLN A 308 13.02 8.26 7.70
CA GLN A 308 13.21 8.70 6.31
C GLN A 308 12.87 10.18 6.15
N SER A 309 11.78 10.65 6.76
CA SER A 309 11.42 12.07 6.79
C SER A 309 12.55 12.91 7.40
N GLN A 310 13.19 12.43 8.46
CA GLN A 310 14.31 13.13 9.11
C GLN A 310 15.54 13.18 8.20
N GLU A 311 15.86 12.08 7.52
CA GLU A 311 16.93 12.03 6.53
C GLU A 311 16.70 13.02 5.38
N ARG A 312 15.47 13.06 4.83
CA ARG A 312 15.09 13.99 3.77
C ARG A 312 15.13 15.44 4.22
N LEU A 313 14.66 15.75 5.43
CA LEU A 313 14.80 17.10 6.02
C LEU A 313 16.27 17.51 6.16
N ASN A 314 17.13 16.60 6.62
CA ASN A 314 18.56 16.85 6.74
C ASN A 314 19.22 17.06 5.38
N ALA A 315 18.76 16.35 4.35
CA ALA A 315 19.21 16.54 2.97
C ALA A 315 18.81 17.94 2.47
N LEU A 316 17.52 18.31 2.57
CA LEU A 316 17.02 19.64 2.19
C LEU A 316 17.79 20.76 2.90
N GLY A 317 18.04 20.63 4.20
CA GLY A 317 18.79 21.62 4.98
C GLY A 317 20.28 21.72 4.62
N ARG A 318 20.89 20.64 4.14
CA ARG A 318 22.27 20.63 3.62
C ARG A 318 22.37 21.32 2.27
N THR A 319 21.40 21.11 1.37
CA THR A 319 21.37 21.79 0.07
C THR A 319 21.28 23.31 0.25
N TYR A 320 20.39 23.78 1.14
CA TYR A 320 20.26 25.22 1.43
C TYR A 320 21.52 25.83 2.05
N ARG A 321 22.17 25.13 3.00
CA ARG A 321 23.45 25.58 3.58
C ARG A 321 24.58 25.60 2.55
N HIS A 322 24.64 24.60 1.66
CA HIS A 322 25.64 24.57 0.62
C HIS A 322 25.51 25.73 -0.38
N PHE A 323 24.28 26.16 -0.73
CA PHE A 323 24.06 27.35 -1.56
C PHE A 323 24.38 28.66 -0.82
N ALA A 324 24.19 28.70 0.50
CA ALA A 324 24.61 29.84 1.33
C ALA A 324 26.15 29.92 1.45
N ASP A 325 26.82 28.77 1.56
CA ASP A 325 28.28 28.64 1.68
C ASP A 325 29.00 28.60 0.31
N ALA A 326 28.27 28.49 -0.82
CA ALA A 326 28.84 28.52 -2.18
C ALA A 326 29.39 29.91 -2.58
N GLY A 327 29.24 30.92 -1.72
CA GLY A 327 30.07 32.13 -1.75
C GLY A 327 31.50 31.93 -1.25
N SER A 328 31.82 30.77 -0.66
CA SER A 328 33.13 30.43 -0.09
C SER A 328 33.47 28.93 -0.26
N GLY A 329 33.83 28.54 -1.49
CA GLY A 329 34.86 27.52 -1.75
C GLY A 329 34.79 26.13 -1.08
N ALA A 330 33.62 25.54 -0.85
CA ALA A 330 33.52 24.17 -0.32
C ALA A 330 33.28 23.13 -1.43
N THR A 331 34.08 22.06 -1.45
CA THR A 331 33.94 20.90 -2.34
C THR A 331 32.75 20.00 -1.95
N PRO A 332 32.08 19.36 -2.92
CA PRO A 332 30.88 18.55 -2.64
C PRO A 332 31.23 17.26 -1.87
N PRO A 333 30.34 16.76 -0.99
CA PRO A 333 30.52 15.45 -0.35
C PRO A 333 30.46 14.30 -1.36
N SER A 334 31.22 13.23 -1.10
CA SER A 334 31.41 12.08 -2.00
C SER A 334 30.12 11.32 -2.33
N ASP A 335 30.00 10.89 -3.59
CA ASP A 335 28.84 10.23 -4.21
C ASP A 335 28.37 8.91 -3.57
N ASN A 336 29.15 8.29 -2.68
CA ASN A 336 28.85 6.96 -2.16
C ASN A 336 27.79 6.92 -1.03
N ASP A 337 27.54 8.02 -0.33
CA ASP A 337 26.57 8.04 0.81
C ASP A 337 25.13 8.42 0.41
N HIS A 338 24.86 8.60 -0.89
CA HIS A 338 23.60 9.19 -1.38
C HIS A 338 22.81 8.30 -2.33
N ALA A 339 23.35 7.14 -2.74
CA ALA A 339 22.66 6.26 -3.68
C ALA A 339 21.44 5.54 -3.06
N ALA A 340 21.49 5.17 -1.78
CA ALA A 340 20.39 4.51 -1.08
C ALA A 340 19.24 5.45 -0.71
N ALA A 341 19.54 6.73 -0.41
CA ALA A 341 18.55 7.74 -0.03
C ALA A 341 17.80 8.39 -1.22
N ARG A 342 18.23 8.10 -2.46
CA ARG A 342 17.66 8.67 -3.70
C ARG A 342 16.54 7.82 -4.34
N ARG A 343 16.37 6.56 -3.94
CA ARG A 343 15.21 5.76 -4.38
C ARG A 343 14.11 5.84 -3.35
N ASN A 344 13.09 6.65 -3.62
CA ASN A 344 11.88 6.60 -2.83
C ASN A 344 11.24 5.19 -3.01
N PRO A 345 11.03 4.42 -1.93
CA PRO A 345 10.25 3.17 -1.91
C PRO A 345 9.10 3.02 -2.87
N LEU A 346 8.36 4.11 -3.02
CA LEU A 346 7.07 4.05 -3.65
C LEU A 346 7.20 4.13 -5.15
N PHE A 347 8.30 4.65 -5.69
CA PHE A 347 8.40 4.95 -7.11
C PHE A 347 9.39 4.03 -7.80
N ASN A 348 8.86 3.12 -8.61
CA ASN A 348 9.66 2.17 -9.42
C ASN A 348 10.47 2.89 -10.51
N LYS A 349 10.16 4.17 -10.80
CA LYS A 349 10.79 4.98 -11.84
C LYS A 349 11.34 6.27 -11.25
N LYS A 350 12.52 6.69 -11.73
CA LYS A 350 13.05 8.03 -11.45
C LYS A 350 12.05 9.09 -11.96
N PRO A 351 11.92 10.23 -11.25
CA PRO A 351 11.09 11.32 -11.72
C PRO A 351 11.55 11.84 -13.07
N ASN A 352 10.63 11.98 -14.01
CA ASN A 352 10.89 12.59 -15.30
C ASN A 352 10.89 14.12 -15.15
N SER A 353 12.06 14.68 -14.84
CA SER A 353 12.22 16.13 -14.63
C SER A 353 11.77 16.97 -15.82
N ALA A 354 11.89 16.46 -17.05
CA ALA A 354 11.42 17.15 -18.24
C ALA A 354 9.89 17.20 -18.31
N GLN A 355 9.21 16.09 -17.98
CA GLN A 355 7.75 16.07 -17.86
C GLN A 355 7.27 17.02 -16.75
N ILE A 356 7.91 16.98 -15.57
CA ILE A 356 7.60 17.88 -14.47
C ILE A 356 7.69 19.34 -14.94
N ALA A 357 8.78 19.73 -15.60
CA ALA A 357 8.96 21.09 -16.08
C ALA A 357 7.87 21.51 -17.07
N ARG A 358 7.53 20.65 -18.05
CA ARG A 358 6.49 20.94 -19.05
C ARG A 358 5.10 21.09 -18.43
N VAL A 359 4.72 20.16 -17.55
CA VAL A 359 3.41 20.18 -16.88
C VAL A 359 3.32 21.38 -15.94
N CYS A 360 4.40 21.69 -15.21
CA CYS A 360 4.46 22.88 -14.35
C CYS A 360 4.30 24.17 -15.17
N GLN A 361 5.00 24.29 -16.30
CA GLN A 361 4.89 25.44 -17.20
C GLN A 361 3.45 25.58 -17.71
N PHE A 362 2.82 24.47 -18.10
CA PHE A 362 1.43 24.48 -18.59
C PHE A 362 0.43 24.90 -17.53
N ILE A 363 0.52 24.35 -16.31
CA ILE A 363 -0.33 24.75 -15.17
C ILE A 363 -0.22 26.25 -14.93
N TYR A 364 1.01 26.77 -14.83
CA TYR A 364 1.25 28.18 -14.59
C TYR A 364 0.72 29.08 -15.71
N ALA A 365 0.88 28.65 -16.96
CA ALA A 365 0.38 29.36 -18.13
C ALA A 365 -1.16 29.47 -18.11
N VAL A 366 -1.86 28.38 -17.80
CA VAL A 366 -3.33 28.38 -17.69
C VAL A 366 -3.82 29.18 -16.48
N ASP A 367 -3.13 29.10 -15.34
CA ASP A 367 -3.50 29.87 -14.14
C ASP A 367 -3.41 31.38 -14.40
N ARG A 368 -2.37 31.81 -15.11
CA ARG A 368 -2.14 33.23 -15.44
C ARG A 368 -2.76 33.69 -16.76
N MET A 369 -3.36 32.78 -17.53
CA MET A 369 -3.80 33.04 -18.91
C MET A 369 -2.71 33.72 -19.76
N SER A 370 -1.47 33.25 -19.62
CA SER A 370 -0.28 33.82 -20.27
C SER A 370 0.59 32.72 -20.84
N ASP A 371 1.15 32.91 -22.04
CA ASP A 371 1.99 31.93 -22.76
C ASP A 371 1.35 30.53 -22.97
N VAL A 372 0.02 30.44 -22.90
CA VAL A 372 -0.72 29.17 -22.98
C VAL A 372 -0.42 28.40 -24.26
N LYS A 373 -0.35 29.08 -25.41
CA LYS A 373 -0.09 28.45 -26.71
C LYS A 373 1.30 27.79 -26.77
N ASP A 374 2.32 28.47 -26.26
CA ASP A 374 3.68 27.93 -26.16
C ASP A 374 3.72 26.71 -25.23
N ALA A 375 3.15 26.84 -24.03
CA ALA A 375 3.12 25.72 -23.07
C ALA A 375 2.37 24.49 -23.62
N LEU A 376 1.23 24.69 -24.29
CA LEU A 376 0.47 23.62 -24.96
C LEU A 376 1.28 22.90 -26.04
N SER A 377 2.05 23.65 -26.84
CA SER A 377 2.87 23.09 -27.92
C SER A 377 3.99 22.17 -27.39
N LYS A 378 4.46 22.42 -26.16
CA LYS A 378 5.51 21.63 -25.51
C LYS A 378 4.98 20.31 -24.95
N LEU A 379 3.69 20.21 -24.61
CA LEU A 379 3.10 18.99 -24.04
C LEU A 379 3.15 17.81 -25.02
N THR A 380 3.75 16.70 -24.56
CA THR A 380 3.80 15.44 -25.30
C THR A 380 2.47 14.67 -25.22
N PRO A 381 2.24 13.66 -26.08
CA PRO A 381 1.07 12.78 -25.96
C PRO A 381 0.94 12.11 -24.59
N ALA A 382 2.06 11.72 -23.96
CA ALA A 382 2.06 11.14 -22.63
C ALA A 382 1.62 12.15 -21.56
N ASP A 383 2.09 13.40 -21.64
CA ASP A 383 1.68 14.45 -20.70
C ASP A 383 0.17 14.71 -20.79
N ARG A 384 -0.41 14.64 -22.00
CA ARG A 384 -1.86 14.82 -22.24
C ARG A 384 -2.72 13.68 -21.70
N GLN A 385 -2.13 12.53 -21.36
CA GLN A 385 -2.87 11.43 -20.72
C GLN A 385 -3.04 11.64 -19.22
N LEU A 386 -2.19 12.47 -18.59
CA LEU A 386 -2.24 12.79 -17.17
C LEU A 386 -3.58 13.46 -16.82
N LEU A 387 -4.14 13.07 -15.68
CA LEU A 387 -5.41 13.59 -15.20
C LEU A 387 -5.30 15.09 -14.86
N THR A 388 -4.18 15.51 -14.28
CA THR A 388 -3.90 16.95 -14.05
C THR A 388 -4.01 17.74 -15.34
N VAL A 389 -3.35 17.29 -16.42
CA VAL A 389 -3.33 18.03 -17.70
C VAL A 389 -4.72 18.05 -18.33
N LYS A 390 -5.47 16.94 -18.29
CA LYS A 390 -6.86 16.88 -18.76
C LYS A 390 -7.76 17.88 -18.00
N ASN A 391 -7.62 17.96 -16.68
CA ASN A 391 -8.38 18.90 -15.87
C ASN A 391 -8.04 20.35 -16.21
N TYR A 392 -6.76 20.67 -16.38
CA TYR A 392 -6.31 22.02 -16.76
C TYR A 392 -6.71 22.40 -18.19
N LEU A 393 -6.77 21.45 -19.13
CA LEU A 393 -7.33 21.68 -20.47
C LEU A 393 -8.82 22.04 -20.40
N LYS A 394 -9.58 21.40 -19.51
CA LYS A 394 -10.98 21.75 -19.26
C LYS A 394 -11.10 23.16 -18.69
N ILE A 395 -10.34 23.48 -17.65
CA ILE A 395 -10.30 24.83 -17.04
C ILE A 395 -9.96 25.89 -18.09
N LEU A 396 -8.98 25.62 -18.95
CA LEU A 396 -8.60 26.52 -20.04
C LEU A 396 -9.79 26.77 -20.99
N SER A 397 -10.51 25.72 -21.39
CA SER A 397 -11.67 25.86 -22.28
C SER A 397 -12.77 26.72 -21.66
N GLU A 398 -13.01 26.58 -20.35
CA GLU A 398 -13.99 27.38 -19.61
C GLU A 398 -13.55 28.85 -19.52
N LYS A 399 -12.28 29.11 -19.22
CA LYS A 399 -11.71 30.48 -19.19
C LYS A 399 -11.81 31.17 -20.55
N GLN A 400 -11.49 30.47 -21.63
CA GLN A 400 -11.57 31.01 -23.00
C GLN A 400 -13.01 31.34 -23.42
N GLN A 401 -13.99 30.50 -23.04
CA GLN A 401 -15.40 30.81 -23.27
C GLN A 401 -15.84 32.08 -22.54
N PHE A 402 -15.37 32.27 -21.30
CA PHE A 402 -15.68 33.45 -20.50
C PHE A 402 -15.09 34.74 -21.09
N GLU A 403 -13.83 34.72 -21.53
CA GLU A 403 -13.19 35.88 -22.20
C GLU A 403 -13.93 36.27 -23.49
N GLY A 404 -14.38 35.29 -24.29
CA GLY A 404 -15.15 35.53 -25.50
C GLY A 404 -16.52 36.18 -25.25
N LEU A 405 -17.19 35.82 -24.15
CA LEU A 405 -18.46 36.43 -23.75
C LEU A 405 -18.29 37.89 -23.28
N HIS A 406 -17.18 38.21 -22.60
CA HIS A 406 -16.89 39.58 -22.19
C HIS A 406 -16.57 40.49 -23.38
N GLN A 407 -15.80 40.01 -24.35
CA GLN A 407 -15.49 40.77 -25.57
C GLN A 407 -16.71 41.01 -26.48
N GLN A 408 -17.75 40.18 -26.38
CA GLN A 408 -19.02 40.37 -27.11
C GLN A 408 -19.99 41.35 -26.44
N ASN A 409 -19.87 41.58 -25.13
CA ASN A 409 -20.70 42.53 -24.39
C ASN A 409 -20.11 43.94 -24.31
N GLU A 410 -18.83 44.12 -24.71
CA GLU A 410 -18.13 45.40 -24.77
C GLU A 410 -18.07 46.01 -26.19
N ASN A 411 -18.60 45.31 -27.20
CA ASN A 411 -18.86 45.81 -28.55
C ASN A 411 -20.36 46.01 -28.75
#